data_AF-A0A6G0UBF7-F1
#
_entry.id   AF-A0A6G0UBF7-F1
#
_cell.length_a   1.000
_cell.length_b   1.000
_cell.length_c   1.000
_cell.angle_alpha   90.00
_cell.angle_beta   90.00
_cell.angle_gamma   90.00
#
_symmetry.space_group_name_H-M   'P 1'
#
loop_
_entity.id
_entity.type
_entity.pdbx_description
1 polymer ?
#
loop_
_entity_poly.entity_id
_entity_poly.type
_entity_poly.pdbx_seq_one_letter_code
_entity_poly.pdbx_strand_id
1 'polypeptide(L)' 'RNASWANVAKLGYLTSIQALADYAMFLPMFRKSHNIPDSSKVIVFGGSYGGMLATWFRLKYPTLTVG' A
#
# COMPACT_ATOMS: atom_id res chain seq x y z
N ARG A 1 -10.13 -7.34 -22.20
CA ARG A 1 -10.78 -6.87 -20.94
C ARG A 1 -10.39 -7.83 -19.82
N ASN A 2 -9.91 -7.35 -18.67
CA ASN A 2 -9.62 -8.20 -17.52
C ASN A 2 -10.96 -8.60 -16.83
N ALA A 3 -11.23 -9.91 -16.72
CA ALA A 3 -12.44 -10.48 -16.12
C ALA A 3 -12.16 -11.11 -14.75
N SER A 4 -11.33 -10.43 -13.95
CA SER A 4 -10.92 -10.86 -12.60
C SER A 4 -12.07 -10.83 -11.59
N TRP A 5 -13.06 -9.96 -11.78
CA TRP A 5 -14.24 -9.83 -10.89
C TRP A 5 -15.33 -10.89 -11.14
N ALA A 6 -15.26 -11.62 -12.25
CA ALA A 6 -16.37 -12.47 -12.71
C ALA A 6 -16.49 -13.83 -12.00
N ASN A 7 -15.54 -14.21 -11.14
CA ASN A 7 -15.57 -15.49 -10.43
C ASN A 7 -14.87 -15.36 -9.08
N VAL A 8 -15.48 -15.91 -8.02
CA VAL A 8 -14.92 -15.94 -6.65
C VAL A 8 -13.54 -16.59 -6.60
N ALA A 9 -13.28 -17.61 -7.44
CA ALA A 9 -11.98 -18.25 -7.57
C ALA A 9 -10.86 -17.28 -7.98
N LYS A 10 -11.19 -16.12 -8.56
CA LYS A 10 -10.23 -15.07 -8.96
C LYS A 10 -10.07 -13.97 -7.90
N LEU A 11 -10.83 -14.01 -6.81
CA LEU A 11 -10.81 -13.01 -5.73
C LEU A 11 -9.78 -13.34 -4.63
N GLY A 12 -9.00 -14.41 -4.77
CA GLY A 12 -8.04 -14.83 -3.74
C GLY A 12 -7.00 -13.78 -3.34
N TYR A 13 -6.69 -12.83 -4.22
CA TYR A 13 -5.77 -11.72 -3.94
C TYR A 13 -6.46 -10.43 -3.48
N LEU A 14 -7.79 -10.38 -3.48
CA LEU A 14 -8.56 -9.20 -3.06
C LEU A 14 -8.62 -9.13 -1.53
N THR A 15 -7.50 -8.76 -0.91
CA THR A 15 -7.37 -8.64 0.55
C THR A 15 -6.70 -7.34 0.95
N SER A 16 -7.03 -6.84 2.15
CA SER A 16 -6.34 -5.68 2.73
C SER A 16 -4.84 -5.94 2.90
N ILE A 17 -4.46 -7.14 3.33
CA ILE A 17 -3.05 -7.52 3.54
C ILE A 17 -2.26 -7.41 2.24
N GLN A 18 -2.82 -7.89 1.13
CA GLN A 18 -2.17 -7.77 -0.18
C GLN A 18 -2.06 -6.30 -0.60
N ALA A 19 -3.12 -5.50 -0.43
CA ALA A 19 -3.05 -4.07 -0.75
C ALA A 19 -1.97 -3.33 0.08
N LEU A 20 -1.80 -3.66 1.35
CA LEU A 20 -0.74 -3.11 2.20
C LEU A 20 0.66 -3.56 1.73
N ALA A 21 0.81 -4.81 1.30
CA ALA A 21 2.05 -5.31 0.73
C ALA A 21 2.39 -4.59 -0.59
N ASP A 22 1.39 -4.32 -1.42
CA ASP A 22 1.56 -3.58 -2.67
C ASP A 22 2.06 -2.14 -2.38
N TYR A 23 1.53 -1.47 -1.34
CA TYR A 23 2.05 -0.16 -0.91
C TYR A 23 3.50 -0.23 -0.43
N ALA A 24 3.86 -1.27 0.34
CA ALA A 24 5.21 -1.46 0.87
C ALA A 24 6.22 -1.76 -0.25
N MET A 25 5.80 -2.42 -1.32
CA MET A 25 6.62 -2.63 -2.51
C MET A 25 6.72 -1.36 -3.37
N PHE A 26 5.59 -0.67 -3.57
CA PHE A 26 5.52 0.52 -4.41
C PHE A 26 6.42 1.64 -3.89
N LEU A 27 6.38 1.93 -2.59
CA LEU A 27 7.03 3.13 -2.05
C LEU A 27 8.57 3.15 -2.25
N PRO A 28 9.34 2.09 -1.96
CA PRO A 28 10.77 2.05 -2.26
C PRO A 28 11.06 2.13 -3.77
N MET A 29 10.26 1.46 -4.59
CA MET A 29 10.41 1.53 -6.06
C MET A 29 10.20 2.95 -6.56
N PHE A 30 9.15 3.63 -6.09
CA PHE A 30 8.83 5.00 -6.44
C PHE A 30 9.95 5.96 -6.01
N ARG A 31 10.42 5.84 -4.76
CA ARG A 31 11.54 6.65 -4.26
C ARG A 31 12.79 6.50 -5.14
N LYS A 32 13.15 5.26 -5.47
CA LYS A 32 14.29 4.96 -6.34
C LYS A 32 14.10 5.55 -7.75
N SER A 33 12.91 5.43 -8.33
CA SER A 33 12.61 5.95 -9.67
C SER A 33 12.66 7.48 -9.77
N HIS A 34 12.53 8.18 -8.64
CA HIS A 34 12.50 9.64 -8.57
C HIS A 34 13.68 10.23 -7.79
N ASN A 35 14.71 9.44 -7.49
CA ASN A 35 15.88 9.83 -6.70
C ASN A 35 15.53 10.52 -5.37
N ILE A 36 14.44 10.07 -4.73
CA ILE A 36 14.01 10.59 -3.43
C ILE A 36 14.91 9.97 -2.34
N PRO A 37 15.58 10.78 -1.50
CA PRO A 37 16.43 10.27 -0.43
C PRO A 37 15.66 9.42 0.59
N ASP A 38 16.32 8.40 1.15
CA ASP A 38 15.70 7.55 2.17
C ASP A 38 15.36 8.31 3.46
N SER A 39 16.05 9.42 3.73
CA SER A 39 15.78 10.31 4.85
C SER A 39 14.46 11.07 4.73
N SER A 40 13.88 11.18 3.54
CA SER A 40 12.60 11.84 3.32
C SER A 40 11.49 11.12 4.09
N LYS A 41 10.69 11.89 4.82
CA LYS A 41 9.55 11.36 5.58
C LYS A 41 8.33 11.19 4.66
N VAL A 42 7.56 10.13 4.90
CA VAL A 42 6.33 9.82 4.15
C VAL A 42 5.17 9.86 5.12
N ILE A 43 4.11 10.57 4.72
CA ILE A 43 2.84 10.64 5.43
C ILE A 43 1.78 9.98 4.54
N VAL A 44 0.95 9.13 5.13
CA VAL A 44 -0.08 8.35 4.44
C VAL A 44 -1.45 8.92 4.80
N PHE A 45 -2.24 9.24 3.78
CA PHE A 45 -3.57 9.82 3.95
C PHE A 45 -4.63 8.85 3.44
N GLY A 46 -5.80 8.87 4.07
CA GLY A 46 -6.95 8.10 3.63
C GLY A 46 -8.20 8.42 4.45
N GLY A 47 -9.37 8.25 3.84
CA GLY A 47 -10.68 8.38 4.49
C GLY A 47 -11.50 7.09 4.37
N SER A 48 -12.44 6.87 5.29
CA SER A 48 -13.24 5.64 5.35
C SER A 48 -12.34 4.39 5.39
N TYR A 49 -12.59 3.38 4.55
CA TYR A 49 -11.73 2.21 4.42
C TYR A 49 -10.27 2.57 4.09
N GLY A 50 -10.05 3.64 3.31
CA GLY A 50 -8.71 4.16 3.04
C GLY A 50 -8.00 4.68 4.30
N GLY A 51 -8.75 5.23 5.27
CA GLY A 51 -8.19 5.63 6.56
C GLY A 51 -7.80 4.44 7.42
N MET A 52 -8.56 3.34 7.35
CA MET A 52 -8.17 2.07 7.98
C MET A 52 -6.90 1.52 7.33
N LEU A 53 -6.81 1.52 5.99
CA LEU A 53 -5.60 1.10 5.29
C LEU A 53 -4.39 1.98 5.64
N ALA A 54 -4.54 3.31 5.71
CA ALA A 54 -3.47 4.21 6.13
C ALA A 54 -2.97 3.87 7.54
N THR A 55 -3.91 3.69 8.48
CA THR A 55 -3.60 3.30 9.87
C THR A 55 -2.89 1.93 9.92
N TRP A 56 -3.43 0.91 9.24
CA TRP A 56 -2.83 -0.42 9.22
C TRP A 56 -1.48 -0.46 8.52
N PHE A 57 -1.27 0.36 7.48
CA PHE A 57 0.01 0.48 6.82
C PHE A 57 1.08 1.02 7.77
N ARG A 58 0.77 2.07 8.53
CA ARG A 58 1.67 2.61 9.56
C ARG A 58 2.01 1.56 10.62
N LEU A 59 1.03 0.79 11.08
CA LEU A 59 1.23 -0.26 12.08
C LEU A 59 2.08 -1.43 11.54
N LYS A 60 1.84 -1.86 10.30
CA LYS A 60 2.51 -3.03 9.71
C LYS A 60 3.90 -2.72 9.15
N TYR A 61 4.10 -1.51 8.63
CA TYR A 61 5.35 -1.07 7.99
C TYR A 61 5.88 0.24 8.62
N PRO A 62 6.23 0.23 9.91
CA PRO A 62 6.57 1.44 10.66
C PRO A 62 7.88 2.12 10.21
N THR A 63 8.71 1.45 9.42
CA THR A 63 9.94 2.04 8.86
C THR A 63 9.71 2.80 7.56
N LEU A 64 8.59 2.55 6.87
CA LEU A 64 8.30 3.10 5.54
C LEU A 64 7.53 4.43 5.58
N THR A 65 6.80 4.69 6.67
CA THR A 65 6.00 5.90 6.87
C THR A 65 6.16 6.40 8.31
N VAL A 66 6.00 7.69 8.55
CA VAL A 66 5.97 8.27 9.91
C VAL A 66 4.55 8.38 10.49
N GLY A 67 3.53 8.29 9.65
CA GLY A 67 2.12 8.47 10.03
C GLY A 67 1.21 8.43 8.84
#